data_AF-A0A8W8J771-F1
#
_entry.id   AF-A0A8W8J771-F1
#
_cell.length_a   1.000
_cell.length_b   1.000
_cell.length_c   1.000
_cell.angle_alpha   90.00
_cell.angle_beta   90.00
_cell.angle_gamma   90.00
#
_symmetry.space_group_name_H-M   'P 1'
#
loop_
_entity.id
_entity.type
_entity.pdbx_description
1 polymer ?
#
loop_
_entity_poly.entity_id
_entity_poly.type
_entity_poly.pdbx_seq_one_letter_code
_entity_poly.pdbx_strand_id
1 'polypeptide(L)'
;MRPELTSLILAALTFVNFTKIISANEYAVKAESKQHVIDFCSHAGCSFVKQVTSNYFLIKCPSPRLRSKSGASKGNDTIQDTANKFKDTIKKVEFQKLHKNYPRTSDSKWTEMWNLNGQVLPSMKVKEAWSMGRSGSGVTVAVVDDGVQLNHPDLRKNIVKYTLLFLSTYYAKFLLASC
;
A
#
# COMPACT_ATOMS: atom_id res chain seq x y z
N MET A 1 29.78 -54.99 17.30
CA MET A 1 30.75 -54.05 16.70
C MET A 1 30.37 -53.96 15.23
N ARG A 2 29.83 -52.89 14.63
CA ARG A 2 29.67 -51.47 14.95
C ARG A 2 28.27 -51.00 14.46
N PRO A 3 27.79 -49.84 14.94
CA PRO A 3 26.42 -49.36 14.84
C PRO A 3 26.22 -48.56 13.53
N GLU A 4 25.24 -47.65 13.49
CA GLU A 4 24.97 -46.64 12.43
C GLU A 4 23.77 -46.91 11.50
N LEU A 5 22.59 -47.23 12.06
CA LEU A 5 21.31 -46.96 11.37
C LEU A 5 20.30 -46.16 12.21
N THR A 6 20.64 -45.80 13.46
CA THR A 6 19.76 -45.01 14.35
C THR A 6 19.94 -43.49 14.23
N SER A 7 20.92 -43.02 13.46
CA SER A 7 21.29 -41.58 13.40
C SER A 7 20.40 -40.73 12.46
N LEU A 8 19.66 -41.34 11.53
CA LEU A 8 18.90 -40.58 10.51
C LEU A 8 17.47 -40.20 10.92
N ILE A 9 16.88 -40.84 11.93
CA ILE A 9 15.49 -40.55 12.34
C ILE A 9 15.43 -39.40 13.36
N LEU A 10 16.53 -39.08 14.05
CA LEU A 10 16.53 -38.03 15.08
C LEU A 10 16.65 -36.60 14.51
N ALA A 11 17.06 -36.44 13.24
CA ALA A 11 17.21 -35.12 12.62
C ALA A 11 15.88 -34.53 12.07
N ALA A 12 14.84 -35.34 11.91
CA ALA A 12 13.53 -34.88 11.42
C ALA A 12 12.63 -34.26 12.52
N LEU A 13 13.11 -34.22 13.77
CA LEU A 13 12.47 -33.52 14.89
C LEU A 13 13.07 -32.12 15.14
N THR A 14 13.90 -31.61 14.22
CA THR A 14 14.30 -30.20 14.24
C THR A 14 13.15 -29.35 13.75
N PHE A 15 12.27 -29.02 14.70
CA PHE A 15 11.46 -27.82 14.73
C PHE A 15 11.12 -27.26 13.35
N VAL A 16 10.13 -27.87 12.69
CA VAL A 16 9.20 -27.05 11.92
C VAL A 16 8.55 -26.15 12.96
N ASN A 17 9.24 -25.06 13.29
CA ASN A 17 8.66 -23.92 13.96
C ASN A 17 7.52 -23.54 13.03
N PHE A 18 6.33 -24.04 13.34
CA PHE A 18 5.09 -23.39 12.99
C PHE A 18 5.24 -21.99 13.57
N THR A 19 5.85 -21.10 12.80
CA THR A 19 5.58 -19.68 12.90
C THR A 19 4.11 -19.59 12.55
N LYS A 20 3.29 -19.80 13.57
CA LYS A 20 1.87 -19.52 13.54
C LYS A 20 1.81 -18.13 12.94
N ILE A 21 1.33 -18.02 11.71
CA ILE A 21 1.19 -16.75 11.02
C ILE A 21 0.13 -16.01 11.84
N ILE A 22 0.58 -15.30 12.87
CA ILE A 22 -0.26 -14.41 13.64
C ILE A 22 -0.58 -13.34 12.61
N SER A 23 -1.81 -13.36 12.11
CA SER A 23 -2.33 -12.26 11.32
C SER A 23 -2.01 -10.99 12.11
N ALA A 24 -1.34 -10.03 11.48
CA ALA A 24 -1.01 -8.76 12.09
C ALA A 24 -1.93 -7.68 11.51
N ASN A 25 -2.40 -6.81 12.39
CA ASN A 25 -3.14 -5.60 12.07
C ASN A 25 -2.16 -4.44 11.91
N GLU A 26 -2.33 -3.64 10.87
CA GLU A 26 -1.53 -2.42 10.65
C GLU A 26 -2.25 -1.20 11.23
N TYR A 27 -1.49 -0.29 11.82
CA TYR A 27 -2.00 0.97 12.38
C TYR A 27 -1.11 2.14 11.98
N ALA A 28 -1.73 3.27 11.67
CA ALA A 28 -1.04 4.56 11.55
C ALA A 28 -1.11 5.27 12.91
N VAL A 29 0.04 5.74 13.38
CA VAL A 29 0.21 6.39 14.68
C VAL A 29 0.72 7.80 14.46
N LYS A 30 0.00 8.80 14.99
CA LYS A 30 0.42 10.19 14.99
C LYS A 30 1.19 10.51 16.26
N ALA A 31 2.44 10.93 16.14
CA ALA A 31 3.31 11.30 17.25
C ALA A 31 4.31 12.38 16.82
N GLU A 32 4.91 13.09 17.78
CA GLU A 32 5.92 14.12 17.50
C GLU A 32 7.30 13.53 17.20
N SER A 33 7.61 12.37 17.76
CA SER A 33 8.92 11.72 17.63
C SER A 33 8.76 10.23 17.37
N LYS A 34 9.68 9.68 16.58
CA LYS A 34 9.82 8.23 16.37
C LYS A 34 10.02 7.49 17.70
N GLN A 35 10.70 8.11 18.66
CA GLN A 35 10.98 7.47 19.95
C GLN A 35 9.69 7.17 20.72
N HIS A 36 8.75 8.11 20.76
CA HIS A 36 7.43 7.91 21.37
C HIS A 36 6.68 6.72 20.79
N VAL A 37 6.83 6.48 19.48
CA VAL A 37 6.20 5.34 18.80
C VAL A 37 6.89 4.02 19.13
N ILE A 38 8.22 4.02 19.26
CA ILE A 38 8.99 2.84 19.69
C ILE A 38 8.61 2.45 21.13
N ASP A 39 8.49 3.43 22.03
CA ASP A 39 8.11 3.22 23.42
C ASP A 39 6.68 2.66 23.50
N PHE A 40 5.75 3.26 22.75
CA PHE A 40 4.38 2.75 22.60
C PHE A 40 4.35 1.31 22.06
N CYS A 41 5.13 1.01 21.02
CA CYS A 41 5.19 -0.33 20.42
C CYS A 41 5.71 -1.38 21.40
N SER A 42 6.72 -1.03 22.18
CA SER A 42 7.30 -1.91 23.21
C SER A 42 6.27 -2.27 24.29
N HIS A 43 5.40 -1.33 24.67
CA HIS A 43 4.32 -1.57 25.62
C HIS A 43 3.13 -2.33 25.00
N ALA A 44 2.75 -2.00 23.78
CA ALA A 44 1.59 -2.57 23.09
C ALA A 44 1.87 -3.95 22.44
N GLY A 45 3.11 -4.42 22.45
CA GLY A 45 3.52 -5.64 21.74
C GLY A 45 3.45 -5.48 20.22
N CYS A 46 3.63 -4.26 19.71
CA CYS A 46 3.64 -3.94 18.28
C CYS A 46 5.08 -3.79 17.78
N SER A 47 5.25 -3.83 16.46
CA SER A 47 6.52 -3.58 15.78
C SER A 47 6.43 -2.33 14.92
N PHE A 48 7.43 -1.47 15.03
CA PHE A 48 7.59 -0.34 14.10
C PHE A 48 7.88 -0.85 12.69
N VAL A 49 7.21 -0.28 11.69
CA VAL A 49 7.42 -0.62 10.28
C VAL A 49 8.21 0.47 9.58
N LYS A 50 7.67 1.69 9.53
CA LYS A 50 8.31 2.83 8.85
C LYS A 50 7.69 4.16 9.26
N GLN A 51 8.45 5.22 9.06
CA GLN A 51 7.93 6.58 9.11
C GLN A 51 7.29 6.91 7.76
N VAL A 52 6.06 7.41 7.78
CA VAL A 52 5.29 7.70 6.55
C VAL A 52 5.34 9.19 6.23
N THR A 53 5.24 10.05 7.24
CA THR A 53 5.45 11.51 7.15
C THR A 53 6.29 11.99 8.32
N SER A 54 6.50 13.30 8.44
CA SER A 54 7.17 13.90 9.61
C SER A 54 6.55 13.48 10.96
N ASN A 55 5.23 13.28 11.03
CA ASN A 55 4.51 13.00 12.28
C ASN A 55 3.61 11.75 12.26
N TYR A 56 3.63 10.98 11.17
CA TYR A 56 2.91 9.71 11.07
C TYR A 56 3.86 8.53 10.90
N PHE A 57 3.56 7.47 11.65
CA PHE A 57 4.37 6.25 11.72
C PHE A 57 3.47 5.03 11.53
N LEU A 58 3.94 4.06 10.76
CA LEU A 58 3.24 2.80 10.52
C LEU A 58 3.78 1.75 11.48
N ILE A 59 2.86 1.07 12.17
CA ILE A 59 3.17 -0.03 13.09
C ILE A 59 2.35 -1.27 12.75
N LYS A 60 2.84 -2.44 13.15
CA LYS A 60 2.16 -3.73 13.05
C LYS A 60 1.93 -4.29 14.44
N CYS A 61 0.69 -4.61 14.78
CA CYS A 61 0.34 -5.25 16.04
C CYS A 61 -0.27 -6.64 15.78
N PRO A 62 -0.05 -7.62 16.66
CA PRO A 62 -0.74 -8.91 16.61
C PRO A 62 -2.26 -8.75 16.51
N SER A 63 -2.93 -9.48 15.60
CA SER A 63 -4.40 -9.49 15.58
C SER A 63 -4.93 -10.20 16.83
N PRO A 64 -6.06 -9.73 17.40
CA PRO A 64 -6.73 -10.43 18.50
C PRO A 64 -7.05 -11.88 18.08
N ARG A 65 -6.72 -12.86 18.93
CA ARG A 65 -7.12 -14.26 18.70
C ARG A 65 -8.64 -14.34 18.83
N LEU A 66 -9.34 -14.83 17.79
CA LEU A 66 -10.73 -15.23 17.91
C LEU A 66 -10.82 -16.31 19.00
N ARG A 67 -11.38 -15.99 20.17
CA ARG A 67 -11.73 -16.98 21.19
C ARG A 67 -13.18 -17.39 21.02
N SER A 68 -13.49 -18.67 21.22
CA SER A 68 -14.87 -19.15 21.39
C SER A 68 -15.53 -18.32 22.50
N LYS A 69 -16.76 -17.84 22.25
CA LYS A 69 -17.57 -17.13 23.24
C LYS A 69 -17.94 -18.10 24.37
N SER A 70 -17.06 -18.25 25.34
CA SER A 70 -17.33 -18.98 26.57
C SER A 70 -16.69 -18.23 27.73
N GLY A 71 -17.51 -17.59 28.56
CA GLY A 71 -17.10 -16.96 29.82
C GLY A 71 -16.65 -15.51 29.68
N ALA A 72 -17.13 -14.68 30.60
CA ALA A 72 -16.81 -13.26 30.74
C ALA A 72 -15.28 -13.01 30.66
N SER A 73 -14.79 -12.41 29.57
CA SER A 73 -13.39 -12.00 29.47
C SER A 73 -13.20 -10.65 30.14
N LYS A 74 -12.64 -10.71 31.34
CA LYS A 74 -12.01 -9.60 32.05
C LYS A 74 -10.82 -9.10 31.21
N GLY A 75 -10.94 -7.91 30.61
CA GLY A 75 -9.84 -7.08 30.11
C GLY A 75 -9.09 -7.57 28.87
N ASN A 76 -9.64 -7.33 27.67
CA ASN A 76 -8.83 -7.24 26.46
C ASN A 76 -8.78 -5.76 26.05
N ASP A 77 -7.84 -4.99 26.60
CA ASP A 77 -7.65 -3.60 26.21
C ASP A 77 -7.40 -3.53 24.70
N THR A 78 -8.23 -2.77 23.99
CA THR A 78 -8.03 -2.51 22.56
C THR A 78 -6.77 -1.68 22.36
N ILE A 79 -6.22 -1.66 21.15
CA ILE A 79 -5.07 -0.79 20.85
C ILE A 79 -5.41 0.70 21.09
N GLN A 80 -6.69 1.07 20.96
CA GLN A 80 -7.19 2.39 21.31
C GLN A 80 -7.12 2.64 22.82
N ASP A 81 -7.45 1.66 23.66
CA ASP A 81 -7.33 1.76 25.11
C ASP A 81 -5.87 1.93 25.55
N THR A 82 -4.95 1.21 24.90
CA THR A 82 -3.51 1.41 25.11
C THR A 82 -3.06 2.79 24.64
N ALA A 83 -3.53 3.27 23.49
CA ALA A 83 -3.20 4.61 22.99
C ALA A 83 -3.68 5.71 23.93
N ASN A 84 -4.85 5.54 24.56
CA ASN A 84 -5.38 6.50 25.54
C ASN A 84 -4.47 6.66 26.76
N LYS A 85 -3.76 5.60 27.17
CA LYS A 85 -2.74 5.66 28.25
C LYS A 85 -1.50 6.47 27.84
N PHE A 86 -1.24 6.58 26.54
CA PHE A 86 -0.12 7.32 25.95
C PHE A 86 -0.54 8.65 25.31
N LYS A 87 -1.72 9.20 25.64
CA LYS A 87 -2.30 10.40 24.99
C LYS A 87 -1.36 11.62 24.90
N ASP A 88 -0.41 11.73 25.83
CA ASP A 88 0.54 12.84 25.88
C ASP A 88 1.55 12.77 24.73
N THR A 89 1.96 11.55 24.34
CA THR A 89 2.97 11.31 23.29
C THR A 89 2.36 10.81 21.98
N ILE A 90 1.29 10.00 22.07
CA ILE A 90 0.54 9.43 20.95
C ILE A 90 -0.77 10.19 20.78
N LYS A 91 -0.86 10.99 19.73
CA LYS A 91 -2.02 11.86 19.47
C LYS A 91 -3.16 11.15 18.76
N LYS A 92 -2.87 10.11 17.98
CA LYS A 92 -3.88 9.34 17.23
C LYS A 92 -3.36 7.96 16.87
N VAL A 93 -4.24 6.95 16.90
CA VAL A 93 -3.97 5.59 16.38
C VAL A 93 -5.14 5.15 15.50
N GLU A 94 -4.86 4.83 14.25
CA GLU A 94 -5.88 4.52 13.24
C GLU A 94 -5.63 3.16 12.60
N PHE A 95 -6.62 2.27 12.69
CA PHE A 95 -6.54 0.94 12.07
C PHE A 95 -6.57 1.03 10.55
N GLN A 96 -5.55 0.45 9.91
CA GLN A 96 -5.40 0.42 8.46
C GLN A 96 -6.11 -0.81 7.87
N LYS A 97 -7.45 -0.72 7.74
CA LYS A 97 -8.29 -1.78 7.13
C LYS A 97 -7.90 -2.10 5.68
N LEU A 98 -7.34 -1.12 4.99
CA LEU A 98 -7.36 -1.06 3.53
C LEU A 98 -6.10 -1.65 2.86
N HIS A 99 -5.05 -2.04 3.60
CA HIS A 99 -3.77 -2.40 2.99
C HIS A 99 -3.68 -3.81 2.38
N LYS A 100 -4.70 -4.66 2.55
CA LYS A 100 -4.57 -6.07 2.15
C LYS A 100 -4.68 -6.30 0.64
N ASN A 101 -5.59 -5.64 -0.09
CA ASN A 101 -5.96 -6.11 -1.44
C ASN A 101 -6.06 -5.02 -2.53
N TYR A 102 -5.33 -3.92 -2.43
CA TYR A 102 -5.29 -3.00 -3.58
C TYR A 102 -4.35 -3.51 -4.66
N PRO A 103 -4.67 -3.32 -5.96
CA PRO A 103 -3.72 -3.54 -7.03
C PRO A 103 -2.47 -2.70 -6.71
N ARG A 104 -1.39 -3.39 -6.36
CA ARG A 104 -0.08 -2.76 -6.20
C ARG A 104 0.48 -2.67 -7.61
N THR A 105 0.69 -1.45 -8.08
CA THR A 105 1.58 -1.25 -9.22
C THR A 105 2.96 -1.84 -8.87
N SER A 106 3.64 -2.37 -9.88
CA SER A 106 5.03 -2.84 -9.78
C SER A 106 6.05 -1.70 -9.92
N ASP A 107 5.59 -0.44 -9.96
CA ASP A 107 6.43 0.74 -10.05
C ASP A 107 7.30 0.89 -8.78
N SER A 108 8.61 1.01 -8.97
CA SER A 108 9.58 1.12 -7.88
C SER A 108 9.41 2.40 -7.05
N LYS A 109 8.90 3.47 -7.64
CA LYS A 109 8.65 4.76 -6.99
C LYS A 109 7.26 4.87 -6.38
N TRP A 110 6.43 3.83 -6.44
CA TRP A 110 5.07 3.85 -5.88
C TRP A 110 5.01 4.28 -4.41
N THR A 111 6.01 3.93 -3.62
CA THR A 111 6.08 4.31 -2.19
C THR A 111 6.25 5.82 -2.00
N GLU A 112 6.82 6.53 -2.97
CA GLU A 112 7.04 7.98 -2.94
C GLU A 112 5.82 8.78 -3.41
N MET A 113 4.90 8.17 -4.17
CA MET A 113 3.68 8.79 -4.69
C MET A 113 2.59 8.93 -3.61
N TRP A 114 2.89 9.67 -2.54
CA TRP A 114 2.07 9.81 -1.33
C TRP A 114 0.62 10.23 -1.60
N ASN A 115 0.38 11.03 -2.63
CA ASN A 115 -0.94 11.51 -3.04
C ASN A 115 -1.81 10.40 -3.67
N LEU A 116 -1.20 9.36 -4.25
CA LEU A 116 -1.89 8.26 -4.94
C LEU A 116 -1.92 6.97 -4.10
N ASN A 117 -0.82 6.66 -3.42
CA ASN A 117 -0.61 5.35 -2.79
C ASN A 117 -1.41 5.13 -1.49
N GLY A 118 -2.07 6.18 -1.00
CA GLY A 118 -2.95 6.17 0.16
C GLY A 118 -2.24 5.88 1.47
N GLN A 119 -0.92 6.00 1.52
CA GLN A 119 -0.16 5.82 2.76
C GLN A 119 -0.31 7.02 3.70
N VAL A 120 -0.62 8.20 3.15
CA VAL A 120 -0.81 9.47 3.87
C VAL A 120 -2.17 10.08 3.50
N LEU A 121 -2.81 10.77 4.44
CA LEU A 121 -4.03 11.55 4.19
C LEU A 121 -3.73 13.07 4.31
N PRO A 122 -4.39 13.93 3.52
CA PRO A 122 -5.36 13.59 2.47
C PRO A 122 -4.70 12.94 1.25
N SER A 123 -5.42 11.99 0.63
CA SER A 123 -5.00 11.34 -0.62
C SER A 123 -6.11 11.42 -1.65
N MET A 124 -5.77 11.13 -2.91
CA MET A 124 -6.71 11.11 -4.03
C MET A 124 -7.62 9.87 -4.06
N LYS A 125 -7.47 8.93 -3.11
CA LYS A 125 -8.25 7.66 -3.06
C LYS A 125 -8.26 6.89 -4.39
N VAL A 126 -7.13 6.89 -5.10
CA VAL A 126 -7.01 6.27 -6.43
C VAL A 126 -7.10 4.76 -6.36
N LYS A 127 -6.62 4.17 -5.26
CA LYS A 127 -6.63 2.71 -5.06
C LYS A 127 -8.05 2.17 -4.93
N GLU A 128 -8.95 2.93 -4.33
CA GLU A 128 -10.38 2.63 -4.24
C GLU A 128 -11.00 2.59 -5.64
N ALA A 129 -10.75 3.60 -6.47
CA ALA A 129 -11.23 3.61 -7.86
C ALA A 129 -10.66 2.42 -8.67
N TRP A 130 -9.37 2.14 -8.54
CA TRP A 130 -8.72 1.01 -9.20
C TRP A 130 -9.24 -0.34 -8.72
N SER A 131 -9.58 -0.47 -7.42
CA SER A 131 -10.19 -1.70 -6.89
C SER A 131 -11.57 -1.99 -7.46
N MET A 132 -12.25 -0.96 -7.98
CA MET A 132 -13.51 -1.08 -8.72
C MET A 132 -13.30 -1.27 -10.23
N GLY A 133 -12.06 -1.50 -10.68
CA GLY A 133 -11.72 -1.68 -12.09
C GLY A 133 -11.68 -0.39 -12.91
N ARG A 134 -11.70 0.79 -12.26
CA ARG A 134 -11.70 2.10 -12.95
C ARG A 134 -10.27 2.63 -13.10
N SER A 135 -9.59 2.31 -14.20
CA SER A 135 -8.20 2.73 -14.44
C SER A 135 -8.04 3.94 -15.39
N GLY A 136 -9.11 4.38 -16.05
CA GLY A 136 -9.06 5.38 -17.12
C GLY A 136 -8.86 4.81 -18.52
N SER A 137 -8.81 3.47 -18.67
CA SER A 137 -8.79 2.84 -20.00
C SER A 137 -10.00 3.26 -20.84
N GLY A 138 -9.76 3.62 -22.10
CA GLY A 138 -10.80 4.13 -23.01
C GLY A 138 -11.11 5.62 -22.88
N VAL A 139 -10.48 6.33 -21.94
CA VAL A 139 -10.59 7.79 -21.79
C VAL A 139 -9.42 8.47 -22.48
N THR A 140 -9.69 9.47 -23.31
CA THR A 140 -8.66 10.34 -23.91
C THR A 140 -8.58 11.65 -23.14
N VAL A 141 -7.36 12.02 -22.75
CA VAL A 141 -7.07 13.25 -22.01
C VAL A 141 -6.26 14.18 -22.91
N ALA A 142 -6.69 15.45 -23.01
CA ALA A 142 -5.92 16.51 -23.65
C ALA A 142 -5.13 17.28 -22.58
N VAL A 143 -3.83 17.41 -22.80
CA VAL A 143 -2.93 18.25 -21.98
C VAL A 143 -2.54 19.44 -22.84
N VAL A 144 -2.91 20.65 -22.42
CA VAL A 144 -2.59 21.89 -23.12
C VAL A 144 -1.42 22.55 -22.39
N ASP A 145 -0.22 22.25 -22.86
CA ASP A 145 1.05 22.67 -22.26
C ASP A 145 2.11 22.91 -23.37
N ASP A 146 3.35 23.17 -22.99
CA ASP A 146 4.47 23.42 -23.91
C ASP A 146 4.88 22.20 -24.76
N GLY A 147 4.54 20.99 -24.32
CA GLY A 147 4.75 19.75 -25.06
C GLY A 147 4.79 18.51 -24.16
N VAL A 148 5.08 17.36 -24.74
CA VAL A 148 5.29 16.10 -24.01
C VAL A 148 6.37 15.26 -24.67
N GLN A 149 7.21 14.60 -23.87
CA GLN A 149 8.23 13.69 -24.38
C GLN A 149 7.59 12.38 -24.86
N LEU A 150 7.28 12.32 -26.17
CA LEU A 150 6.55 11.22 -26.80
C LEU A 150 7.21 9.83 -26.63
N ASN A 151 8.54 9.77 -26.47
CA ASN A 151 9.30 8.53 -26.34
C ASN A 151 9.65 8.14 -24.90
N HIS A 152 9.17 8.88 -23.89
CA HIS A 152 9.43 8.55 -22.48
C HIS A 152 8.92 7.14 -22.15
N PRO A 153 9.72 6.26 -21.50
CA PRO A 153 9.36 4.86 -21.26
C PRO A 153 8.02 4.68 -20.52
N ASP A 154 7.70 5.58 -19.60
CA ASP A 154 6.46 5.55 -18.80
C ASP A 154 5.24 6.12 -19.55
N LEU A 155 5.45 6.92 -20.61
CA LEU A 155 4.36 7.59 -21.32
C LEU A 155 4.04 6.94 -22.67
N ARG A 156 5.05 6.43 -23.38
CA ARG A 156 4.95 6.00 -24.79
C ARG A 156 3.83 4.99 -25.09
N LYS A 157 3.43 4.19 -24.10
CA LYS A 157 2.32 3.21 -24.24
C LYS A 157 0.94 3.85 -24.19
N ASN A 158 0.83 5.05 -23.61
CA ASN A 158 -0.42 5.78 -23.38
C ASN A 158 -0.54 7.06 -24.23
N ILE A 159 0.47 7.37 -25.06
CA ILE A 159 0.37 8.49 -26.03
C ILE A 159 -0.57 8.08 -27.16
N VAL A 160 -1.65 8.84 -27.33
CA VAL A 160 -2.54 8.71 -28.48
C VAL A 160 -1.84 9.31 -29.69
N LYS A 161 -1.49 8.45 -30.65
CA LYS A 161 -1.02 8.89 -31.97
C LYS A 161 -2.24 9.09 -32.84
N TYR A 162 -2.52 10.34 -33.18
CA TYR A 162 -3.43 10.62 -34.28
C TYR A 162 -2.69 10.27 -35.57
N THR A 163 -2.93 9.07 -36.10
CA THR A 163 -2.64 8.80 -37.50
C THR A 163 -3.57 9.70 -38.30
N LEU A 164 -3.00 10.70 -38.95
CA LEU A 164 -3.71 11.54 -39.91
C LEU A 164 -4.28 10.66 -41.03
N LEU A 165 -5.52 10.19 -40.87
CA LEU A 165 -6.38 9.71 -41.96
C LEU A 165 -7.11 10.88 -42.66
N PHE A 166 -6.60 12.10 -42.49
CA PHE A 166 -6.88 13.27 -43.30
C PHE A 166 -5.51 13.69 -43.82
N LEU A 167 -5.09 13.34 -45.03
CA LEU A 167 -5.43 14.05 -46.26
C LEU A 167 -5.16 13.11 -47.47
N SER A 168 -6.21 12.63 -48.13
CA SER A 168 -6.10 12.19 -49.53
C SER A 168 -7.28 12.65 -50.39
N THR A 169 -8.43 12.98 -49.79
CA THR A 169 -9.62 13.39 -50.57
C THR A 169 -9.92 14.89 -50.57
N TYR A 170 -9.23 15.73 -49.80
CA TYR A 170 -9.55 17.17 -49.71
C TYR A 170 -8.51 18.13 -50.33
N TYR A 171 -7.37 17.65 -50.84
CA TYR A 171 -6.38 18.53 -51.49
C TYR A 171 -6.59 18.74 -53.00
N ALA A 172 -7.50 18.01 -53.64
CA ALA A 172 -7.74 18.12 -55.09
C ALA A 172 -8.91 19.05 -55.49
N LYS A 173 -9.69 19.58 -54.53
CA LYS A 173 -10.90 20.38 -54.84
C LYS A 173 -10.76 21.90 -54.61
N PHE A 174 -9.60 22.37 -54.17
CA PHE A 174 -9.36 23.79 -53.91
C PHE A 174 -8.32 24.45 -54.84
N LEU A 175 -7.89 23.77 -55.90
CA LEU A 175 -6.89 24.28 -56.87
C LEU A 175 -7.43 24.53 -58.29
N LEU A 176 -8.74 24.59 -58.49
CA LEU A 176 -9.37 25.02 -59.76
C LEU A 176 -10.49 26.05 -59.53
N ALA A 177 -10.24 27.01 -58.67
CA ALA A 177 -11.08 28.21 -58.54
C ALA A 177 -10.19 29.43 -58.23
N SER A 178 -9.24 29.72 -59.12
CA SER A 178 -8.59 31.03 -59.22
C SER A 178 -7.99 31.17 -60.63
N CYS A 179 -8.50 32.17 -61.35
CA CYS A 179 -8.34 32.53 -62.76
C CYS A 179 -9.02 31.61 -63.79
#